data_AF-A0A534V4Y5-F1
#
_entry.id   AF-A0A534V4Y5-F1
#
_cell.length_a   1.000
_cell.length_b   1.000
_cell.length_c   1.000
_cell.angle_alpha   90.00
_cell.angle_beta   90.00
_cell.angle_gamma   90.00
#
_symmetry.space_group_name_H-M   'P 1'
#
loop_
_entity.id
_entity.type
_entity.pdbx_description
1 polymer ?
#
loop_
_entity_poly.entity_id
_entity_poly.type
_entity_poly.pdbx_seq_one_letter_code
_entity_poly.pdbx_strand_id
1 'polypeptide(L)'
;VYLPDVTLPETIRAAADAREAAANGDVVVLVPPSSHLRAVSTLAAPGVRRDAVVVVATKGIEERTLKLMSMVLEETMPGLEPERLAFLSGPTFAREVAQGLPTDVVVASKGMVAARRVQDLVHSVALRTYTSADPVGVQVGGAVKNVMAIATGACDGLRSARRGARGRSAHLPRPRRGGRPGTHLHGRPVSQPHARGAGGRGCRPRGLPRGPALGGRGVLDRSGGA
;
A
#
# COMPACT_ATOMS: atom_id res chain seq x y z
N VAL A 1 18.86 -1.35 -6.97
CA VAL A 1 17.89 -1.05 -8.05
C VAL A 1 16.48 -1.33 -7.53
N TYR A 2 15.55 -0.37 -7.60
CA TYR A 2 14.21 -0.50 -7.00
C TYR A 2 13.15 -1.09 -7.94
N LEU A 3 13.31 -0.94 -9.26
CA LEU A 3 12.39 -1.45 -10.26
C LEU A 3 13.18 -2.09 -11.43
N PRO A 4 13.80 -3.27 -11.20
CA PRO A 4 14.55 -3.94 -12.26
C PRO A 4 13.61 -4.40 -13.38
N ASP A 5 14.14 -4.45 -14.60
CA ASP A 5 13.46 -4.94 -15.81
C ASP A 5 12.29 -4.06 -16.30
N VAL A 6 12.20 -2.82 -15.83
CA VAL A 6 11.25 -1.82 -16.34
C VAL A 6 12.00 -0.73 -17.09
N THR A 7 11.59 -0.49 -18.34
CA THR A 7 12.10 0.63 -19.13
C THR A 7 11.32 1.88 -18.74
N LEU A 8 12.03 2.89 -18.24
CA LEU A 8 11.44 4.20 -17.95
C LEU A 8 11.32 5.01 -19.25
N PRO A 9 10.24 5.79 -19.44
CA PRO A 9 10.14 6.71 -20.56
C PRO A 9 11.34 7.68 -20.63
N GLU A 10 11.80 7.99 -21.84
CA GLU A 10 12.92 8.93 -22.07
C GLU A 10 12.61 10.37 -21.59
N THR A 11 11.34 10.67 -21.34
CA THR A 11 10.88 11.93 -20.76
C THR A 11 11.19 12.05 -19.27
N ILE A 12 11.55 10.96 -18.58
CA ILE A 12 11.93 10.98 -17.17
C ILE A 12 13.38 11.43 -17.03
N ARG A 13 13.60 12.43 -16.18
CA ARG A 13 14.92 12.94 -15.82
C ARG A 13 15.17 12.73 -14.34
N ALA A 14 16.37 12.30 -13.99
CA ALA A 14 16.80 12.16 -12.60
C ALA A 14 17.48 13.46 -12.14
N ALA A 15 17.16 13.90 -10.92
CA ALA A 15 17.82 14.99 -10.23
C ALA A 15 18.25 14.53 -8.84
N ALA A 16 19.39 15.01 -8.36
CA ALA A 16 19.92 14.69 -7.03
C ALA A 16 19.41 15.66 -5.95
N ASP A 17 19.03 16.88 -6.35
CA ASP A 17 18.50 17.91 -5.47
C ASP A 17 16.96 17.92 -5.50
N ALA A 18 16.34 17.81 -4.31
CA ALA A 18 14.89 17.71 -4.20
C ALA A 18 14.16 19.02 -4.54
N ARG A 19 14.80 20.17 -4.32
CA ARG A 19 14.26 21.49 -4.67
C ARG A 19 14.25 21.66 -6.19
N GLU A 20 15.33 21.28 -6.85
CA GLU A 20 15.42 21.26 -8.33
C GLU A 20 14.37 20.32 -8.92
N ALA A 21 14.24 19.11 -8.37
CA ALA A 21 13.26 18.12 -8.84
C ALA A 21 11.79 18.61 -8.69
N ALA A 22 11.51 19.40 -7.65
CA ALA A 22 10.18 19.97 -7.41
C ALA A 22 9.93 21.26 -8.22
N ALA A 23 10.98 21.91 -8.72
CA ALA A 23 10.86 23.19 -9.41
C ALA A 23 10.04 23.05 -10.71
N ASN A 24 9.25 24.09 -11.01
CA ASN A 24 8.40 24.21 -12.20
C ASN A 24 7.29 23.15 -12.34
N GLY A 25 7.18 22.19 -11.42
CA GLY A 25 6.12 21.19 -11.42
C GLY A 25 4.76 21.78 -11.08
N ASP A 26 3.78 21.57 -11.96
CA ASP A 26 2.37 21.85 -11.66
C ASP A 26 1.78 20.86 -10.64
N VAL A 27 2.35 19.65 -10.61
CA VAL A 27 2.03 18.58 -9.66
C VAL A 27 3.33 17.98 -9.15
N VAL A 28 3.48 17.93 -7.82
CA VAL A 28 4.65 17.36 -7.15
C VAL A 28 4.22 16.10 -6.41
N VAL A 29 4.81 14.96 -6.72
CA VAL A 29 4.45 13.67 -6.10
C VAL A 29 5.53 13.23 -5.11
N LEU A 30 5.17 13.18 -3.83
CA LEU A 30 6.01 12.68 -2.74
C LEU A 30 5.73 11.18 -2.52
N VAL A 31 6.75 10.36 -2.79
CA VAL A 31 6.71 8.89 -2.62
C VAL A 31 7.85 8.31 -1.76
N PRO A 32 8.49 9.04 -0.81
CA PRO A 32 9.48 8.41 0.06
C PRO A 32 8.79 7.42 1.03
N PRO A 33 9.56 6.52 1.68
CA PRO A 33 9.09 5.82 2.88
C PRO A 33 8.57 6.80 3.94
N SER A 34 7.60 6.40 4.76
CA SER A 34 6.99 7.30 5.77
C SER A 34 7.99 7.88 6.76
N SER A 35 9.02 7.11 7.12
CA SER A 35 10.13 7.56 7.99
C SER A 35 10.97 8.68 7.39
N HIS A 36 10.94 8.87 6.07
CA HIS A 36 11.74 9.87 5.35
C HIS A 36 10.91 11.02 4.80
N LEU A 37 9.58 10.98 4.91
CA LEU A 37 8.70 11.98 4.30
C LEU A 37 9.02 13.39 4.81
N ARG A 38 9.22 13.57 6.13
CA ARG A 38 9.56 14.86 6.72
C ARG A 38 10.82 15.46 6.12
N ALA A 39 11.90 14.69 6.06
CA ALA A 39 13.18 15.18 5.53
C ALA A 39 13.05 15.58 4.05
N VAL A 40 12.40 14.71 3.25
CA VAL A 40 12.21 14.96 1.81
C VAL A 40 11.29 16.15 1.56
N SER A 41 10.17 16.27 2.28
CA SER A 41 9.24 17.38 2.11
C SER A 41 9.87 18.71 2.53
N THR A 42 10.65 18.75 3.61
CA THR A 42 11.42 19.95 4.00
C THR A 42 12.41 20.37 2.92
N LEU A 43 13.13 19.44 2.30
CA LEU A 43 14.08 19.75 1.24
C LEU A 43 13.40 20.20 -0.06
N ALA A 44 12.25 19.61 -0.40
CA ALA A 44 11.49 19.96 -1.60
C ALA A 44 10.72 21.28 -1.47
N ALA A 45 10.27 21.65 -0.26
CA ALA A 45 9.38 22.79 -0.01
C ALA A 45 9.80 24.11 -0.68
N PRO A 46 11.08 24.52 -0.69
CA PRO A 46 11.49 25.77 -1.33
C PRO A 46 11.40 25.76 -2.87
N GLY A 47 11.24 24.59 -3.49
CA GLY A 47 11.10 24.43 -4.94
C GLY A 47 9.64 24.27 -5.39
N VAL A 48 8.74 23.92 -4.47
CA VAL A 48 7.32 23.74 -4.77
C VAL A 48 6.69 25.09 -5.09
N ARG A 49 6.10 25.21 -6.28
CA ARG A 49 5.33 26.41 -6.64
C ARG A 49 4.12 26.56 -5.72
N ARG A 50 3.77 27.81 -5.42
CA ARG A 50 2.62 28.11 -4.55
C ARG A 50 1.33 27.48 -5.08
N ASP A 51 1.11 27.49 -6.39
CA ASP A 51 -0.07 26.99 -7.08
C ASP A 51 -0.03 25.50 -7.45
N ALA A 52 1.06 24.80 -7.13
CA ALA A 52 1.19 23.37 -7.41
C ALA A 52 0.26 22.52 -6.54
N VAL A 53 -0.18 21.39 -7.09
CA VAL A 53 -0.82 20.33 -6.30
C VAL A 53 0.26 19.40 -5.77
N VAL A 54 0.23 19.11 -4.48
CA VAL A 54 1.17 18.16 -3.86
C VAL A 54 0.44 16.86 -3.58
N VAL A 55 0.93 15.77 -4.18
CA VAL A 55 0.39 14.43 -4.04
C VAL A 55 1.29 13.61 -3.13
N VAL A 56 0.71 12.97 -2.11
CA VAL A 56 1.42 12.05 -1.23
C VAL A 56 0.95 10.63 -1.52
N ALA A 57 1.85 9.79 -2.02
CA ALA A 57 1.62 8.35 -2.21
C ALA A 57 2.31 7.49 -1.13
N THR A 58 3.01 8.14 -0.20
CA THR A 58 3.57 7.53 1.02
C THR A 58 2.46 7.00 1.91
N LYS A 59 2.54 5.71 2.25
CA LYS A 59 1.59 5.02 3.13
C LYS A 59 2.24 4.80 4.49
N GLY A 60 1.67 5.35 5.55
CA GLY A 60 2.19 5.18 6.91
C GLY A 60 1.83 6.32 7.85
N ILE A 61 2.38 6.24 9.06
CA ILE A 61 2.31 7.23 10.13
C ILE A 61 3.76 7.55 10.52
N GLU A 62 4.04 8.79 10.90
CA GLU A 62 5.37 9.16 11.40
C GLU A 62 5.62 8.50 12.77
N GLU A 63 6.65 7.67 12.87
CA GLU A 63 6.87 6.80 14.04
C GLU A 63 7.03 7.57 15.36
N ARG A 64 7.77 8.69 15.32
CA ARG A 64 8.11 9.45 16.54
C ARG A 64 6.96 10.29 17.07
N THR A 65 6.13 10.83 16.19
CA THR A 65 5.09 11.81 16.53
C THR A 65 3.68 11.25 16.42
N LEU A 66 3.55 10.06 15.82
CA LEU A 66 2.28 9.43 15.47
C LEU A 66 1.40 10.29 14.56
N LYS A 67 1.99 11.22 13.82
CA LYS A 67 1.28 12.12 12.91
C LYS A 67 0.96 11.44 11.59
N LEU A 68 -0.23 11.75 11.09
CA LEU A 68 -0.59 11.47 9.70
C LEU A 68 0.32 12.25 8.75
N MET A 69 0.49 11.75 7.53
CA MET A 69 1.33 12.40 6.53
C MET A 69 0.85 13.83 6.25
N SER A 70 -0.47 14.08 6.23
CA SER A 70 -1.02 15.43 6.13
C SER A 70 -0.51 16.38 7.21
N MET A 71 -0.45 15.94 8.47
CA MET A 71 0.04 16.75 9.59
C MET A 71 1.55 16.99 9.52
N VAL A 72 2.31 16.02 9.02
CA VAL A 72 3.75 16.22 8.75
C VAL A 72 3.95 17.28 7.66
N LEU A 73 3.08 17.29 6.63
CA LEU A 73 3.15 18.26 5.55
C LEU A 73 2.76 19.66 5.99
N GLU A 74 1.77 19.81 6.88
CA GLU A 74 1.42 21.11 7.50
C GLU A 74 2.63 21.76 8.19
N GLU A 75 3.52 20.96 8.80
CA GLU A 75 4.72 21.45 9.49
C GLU A 75 5.89 21.72 8.55
N THR A 76 6.05 20.88 7.53
CA THR A 76 7.21 20.95 6.62
C THR A 76 6.99 21.87 5.43
N MET A 77 5.73 22.16 5.11
CA MET A 77 5.31 23.03 4.01
C MET A 77 4.21 24.01 4.48
N PRO A 78 4.49 24.92 5.44
CA PRO A 78 3.47 25.78 6.06
C PRO A 78 2.78 26.77 5.10
N GLY A 79 3.31 26.98 3.88
CA GLY A 79 2.69 27.81 2.85
C GLY A 79 1.82 27.04 1.85
N LEU A 80 1.62 25.74 2.06
CA LEU A 80 0.83 24.87 1.20
C LEU A 80 -0.59 24.73 1.75
N GLU A 81 -1.57 25.18 0.96
CA GLU A 81 -2.98 25.09 1.33
C GLU A 81 -3.46 23.63 1.41
N PRO A 82 -4.22 23.23 2.45
CA PRO A 82 -4.75 21.87 2.59
C PRO A 82 -5.57 21.37 1.39
N GLU A 83 -6.23 22.26 0.66
CA GLU A 83 -7.01 21.97 -0.55
C GLU A 83 -6.13 21.56 -1.74
N ARG A 84 -4.83 21.86 -1.68
CA ARG A 84 -3.83 21.47 -2.69
C ARG A 84 -3.12 20.17 -2.36
N LEU A 85 -3.38 19.58 -1.20
CA LEU A 85 -2.87 18.27 -0.81
C LEU A 85 -3.79 17.17 -1.32
N ALA A 86 -3.22 16.20 -2.03
CA ALA A 86 -3.90 14.98 -2.45
C ALA A 86 -3.17 13.73 -1.93
N PHE A 87 -3.91 12.70 -1.56
CA PHE A 87 -3.38 11.46 -1.00
C PHE A 87 -3.77 10.29 -1.90
N LEU A 88 -2.78 9.62 -2.48
CA LEU A 88 -2.97 8.52 -3.40
C LEU A 88 -2.76 7.19 -2.67
N SER A 89 -3.79 6.34 -2.64
CA SER A 89 -3.73 5.03 -2.00
C SER A 89 -4.49 3.99 -2.83
N GLY A 90 -4.22 2.72 -2.56
CA GLY A 90 -4.83 1.60 -3.29
C GLY A 90 -4.08 0.29 -3.04
N PRO A 91 -4.70 -0.85 -3.38
CA PRO A 91 -4.08 -2.17 -3.36
C PRO A 91 -3.12 -2.30 -4.55
N THR A 92 -2.01 -1.57 -4.52
CA THR A 92 -1.09 -1.45 -5.66
C THR A 92 0.27 -2.06 -5.35
N PHE A 93 0.77 -2.90 -6.27
CA PHE A 93 2.15 -3.36 -6.33
C PHE A 93 2.86 -2.62 -7.47
N ALA A 94 4.01 -1.99 -7.17
CA ALA A 94 4.71 -1.14 -8.13
C ALA A 94 5.07 -1.86 -9.44
N ARG A 95 5.48 -3.13 -9.36
CA ARG A 95 5.80 -3.94 -10.54
C ARG A 95 4.57 -4.21 -11.42
N GLU A 96 3.43 -4.51 -10.82
CA GLU A 96 2.18 -4.78 -11.56
C GLU A 96 1.69 -3.53 -12.29
N VAL A 97 1.75 -2.38 -11.62
CA VAL A 97 1.44 -1.08 -12.22
C VAL A 97 2.40 -0.77 -13.38
N ALA A 98 3.70 -0.99 -13.19
CA ALA A 98 4.70 -0.77 -14.23
C ALA A 98 4.54 -1.72 -15.44
N GLN A 99 3.92 -2.89 -15.23
CA GLN A 99 3.60 -3.85 -16.29
C GLN A 99 2.24 -3.58 -16.96
N GLY A 100 1.53 -2.54 -16.54
CA GLY A 100 0.22 -2.19 -17.10
C GLY A 100 -0.90 -3.15 -16.69
N LEU A 101 -0.75 -3.88 -15.58
CA LEU A 101 -1.80 -4.76 -15.09
C LEU A 101 -2.95 -3.95 -14.47
N PRO A 102 -4.23 -4.34 -14.71
CA PRO A 102 -5.38 -3.63 -14.18
C PRO A 102 -5.31 -3.44 -12.66
N THR A 103 -5.36 -2.20 -12.22
CA THR A 103 -5.18 -1.79 -10.82
C THR A 103 -6.12 -0.64 -10.48
N ASP A 104 -6.72 -0.66 -9.29
CA ASP A 104 -7.56 0.42 -8.77
C ASP A 104 -6.80 1.28 -7.75
N VAL A 105 -6.99 2.60 -7.82
CA VAL A 105 -6.48 3.56 -6.83
C VAL A 105 -7.53 4.60 -6.45
N VAL A 106 -7.38 5.15 -5.26
CA VAL A 106 -8.17 6.28 -4.74
C VAL A 106 -7.23 7.46 -4.53
N VAL A 107 -7.67 8.63 -5.00
CA VAL A 107 -7.07 9.92 -4.71
C VAL A 107 -8.01 10.70 -3.80
N ALA A 108 -7.56 11.06 -2.61
CA ALA A 108 -8.35 11.83 -1.67
C ALA A 108 -7.77 13.21 -1.42
N SER A 109 -8.61 14.23 -1.33
CA SER A 109 -8.20 15.60 -0.99
C SER A 109 -9.32 16.33 -0.26
N LYS A 110 -8.98 17.36 0.52
CA LYS A 110 -9.97 18.34 0.98
C LYS A 110 -10.46 19.22 -0.18
N GLY A 111 -9.60 19.49 -1.16
CA GLY A 111 -9.93 20.23 -2.38
C GLY A 111 -10.23 19.28 -3.53
N MET A 112 -11.51 19.12 -3.88
CA MET A 112 -11.90 18.21 -4.96
C MET A 112 -11.33 18.60 -6.34
N VAL A 113 -10.97 19.87 -6.53
CA VAL A 113 -10.24 20.33 -7.73
C VAL A 113 -8.87 19.65 -7.82
N ALA A 114 -8.12 19.57 -6.72
CA ALA A 114 -6.84 18.88 -6.68
C ALA A 114 -7.00 17.38 -6.90
N ALA A 115 -7.98 16.74 -6.24
CA ALA A 115 -8.25 15.31 -6.42
C ALA A 115 -8.59 14.95 -7.89
N ARG A 116 -9.44 15.76 -8.55
CA ARG A 116 -9.79 15.58 -9.96
C ARG A 116 -8.61 15.80 -10.89
N ARG A 117 -7.83 16.87 -10.67
CA ARG A 117 -6.61 17.13 -11.46
C ARG A 117 -5.66 15.93 -11.41
N VAL A 118 -5.45 15.34 -10.24
CA VAL A 118 -4.59 14.17 -10.08
C VAL A 118 -5.24 12.92 -10.70
N GLN A 119 -6.56 12.75 -10.56
CA GLN A 119 -7.29 11.68 -11.24
C GLN A 119 -7.07 11.74 -12.75
N ASP A 120 -7.26 12.89 -13.38
CA ASP A 120 -7.11 13.07 -14.83
C ASP A 120 -5.68 12.76 -15.30
N LEU A 121 -4.67 13.07 -14.47
CA LEU A 121 -3.27 12.80 -14.79
C LEU A 121 -2.89 11.31 -14.73
N VAL A 122 -3.47 10.55 -13.81
CA VAL A 122 -3.06 9.15 -13.56
C VAL A 122 -4.06 8.12 -14.08
N HIS A 123 -5.29 8.53 -14.41
CA HIS A 123 -6.32 7.61 -14.87
C HIS A 123 -5.97 7.05 -16.25
N SER A 124 -6.05 5.73 -16.38
CA SER A 124 -5.87 5.02 -17.65
C SER A 124 -6.68 3.74 -17.66
N VAL A 125 -6.67 3.04 -18.79
CA VAL A 125 -7.31 1.72 -18.93
C VAL A 125 -6.76 0.72 -17.90
N ALA A 126 -5.46 0.78 -17.61
CA ALA A 126 -4.80 -0.11 -16.67
C ALA A 126 -4.83 0.41 -15.22
N LEU A 127 -4.90 1.72 -15.01
CA LEU A 127 -4.92 2.34 -13.69
C LEU A 127 -6.22 3.12 -13.50
N ARG A 128 -7.22 2.47 -12.91
CA ARG A 128 -8.52 3.08 -12.67
C ARG A 128 -8.49 3.89 -11.38
N THR A 129 -8.63 5.20 -11.53
CA THR A 129 -8.55 6.15 -10.42
C THR A 129 -9.93 6.65 -10.00
N TYR A 130 -10.23 6.61 -8.71
CA TYR A 130 -11.42 7.17 -8.07
C TYR A 130 -11.04 8.34 -7.16
N THR A 131 -11.96 9.28 -6.95
CA THR A 131 -11.75 10.40 -6.03
C THR A 131 -12.52 10.24 -4.72
N SER A 132 -11.97 10.76 -3.63
CA SER A 132 -12.62 10.83 -2.32
C SER A 132 -12.44 12.21 -1.67
N ALA A 133 -13.42 12.64 -0.90
CA ALA A 133 -13.34 13.84 -0.07
C ALA A 133 -12.83 13.54 1.36
N ASP A 134 -12.48 12.28 1.65
CA ASP A 134 -11.97 11.83 2.94
C ASP A 134 -10.47 11.47 2.88
N PRO A 135 -9.56 12.46 2.99
CA PRO A 135 -8.13 12.21 3.02
C PRO A 135 -7.67 11.51 4.29
N VAL A 136 -8.39 11.64 5.42
CA VAL A 136 -8.00 11.00 6.69
C VAL A 136 -8.22 9.50 6.61
N GLY A 137 -9.40 9.06 6.19
CA GLY A 137 -9.71 7.63 6.03
C GLY A 137 -8.78 6.94 5.03
N VAL A 138 -8.44 7.62 3.93
CA VAL A 138 -7.49 7.09 2.92
C VAL A 138 -6.07 6.93 3.48
N GLN A 139 -5.57 7.90 4.25
CA GLN A 139 -4.25 7.82 4.89
C GLN A 139 -4.21 6.71 5.94
N VAL A 140 -5.19 6.67 6.84
CA VAL A 140 -5.29 5.66 7.90
C VAL A 140 -5.41 4.26 7.30
N GLY A 141 -6.31 4.07 6.32
CA GLY A 141 -6.47 2.80 5.61
C GLY A 141 -5.18 2.35 4.91
N GLY A 142 -4.46 3.30 4.31
CA GLY A 142 -3.14 3.05 3.72
C GLY A 142 -2.08 2.62 4.74
N ALA A 143 -2.05 3.26 5.92
CA ALA A 143 -1.10 2.96 6.98
C ALA A 143 -1.32 1.58 7.61
N VAL A 144 -2.57 1.20 7.87
CA VAL A 144 -2.89 -0.06 8.56
C VAL A 144 -2.87 -1.29 7.64
N LYS A 145 -2.88 -1.11 6.31
CA LYS A 145 -3.02 -2.22 5.35
C LYS A 145 -1.97 -3.32 5.54
N ASN A 146 -0.73 -2.94 5.83
CA ASN A 146 0.39 -3.89 5.97
C ASN A 146 0.29 -4.64 7.29
N VAL A 147 -0.12 -3.96 8.37
CA VAL A 147 -0.38 -4.57 9.67
C VAL A 147 -1.49 -5.62 9.54
N MET A 148 -2.58 -5.25 8.88
CA MET A 148 -3.69 -6.17 8.59
C MET A 148 -3.23 -7.37 7.74
N ALA A 149 -2.38 -7.16 6.74
CA ALA A 149 -1.85 -8.25 5.91
C ALA A 149 -1.00 -9.24 6.73
N ILE A 150 -0.12 -8.74 7.61
CA ILE A 150 0.70 -9.58 8.50
C ILE A 150 -0.18 -10.36 9.49
N ALA A 151 -1.13 -9.67 10.15
CA ALA A 151 -2.04 -10.30 11.10
C ALA A 151 -2.87 -11.41 10.44
N THR A 152 -3.40 -11.16 9.24
CA THR A 152 -4.15 -12.14 8.46
C THR A 152 -3.27 -13.33 8.08
N GLY A 153 -2.05 -13.09 7.57
CA GLY A 153 -1.11 -14.14 7.22
C GLY A 153 -0.68 -15.01 8.40
N ALA A 154 -0.46 -14.42 9.57
CA ALA A 154 -0.18 -15.15 10.80
C ALA A 154 -1.36 -16.05 11.22
N CYS A 155 -2.60 -15.53 11.16
CA CYS A 155 -3.80 -16.30 11.44
C CYS A 155 -3.96 -17.50 10.48
N ASP A 156 -3.71 -17.31 9.19
CA ASP A 156 -3.79 -18.36 8.18
C ASP A 156 -2.71 -19.43 8.36
N GLY A 157 -1.49 -19.03 8.74
CA GLY A 157 -0.41 -19.94 9.12
C GLY A 157 -0.81 -20.84 10.29
N LEU A 158 -1.37 -20.26 11.35
CA LEU A 158 -1.86 -20.99 12.52
C LEU A 158 -3.00 -21.95 12.19
N ARG A 159 -3.96 -21.53 11.34
CA ARG A 159 -5.05 -22.41 10.87
C ARG A 159 -4.52 -23.57 10.03
N SER A 160 -3.54 -23.32 9.16
CA SER A 160 -2.92 -24.35 8.32
C SER A 160 -2.13 -25.36 9.15
N ALA A 161 -1.38 -24.89 10.16
CA ALA A 161 -0.69 -25.75 11.13
C ALA A 161 -1.68 -26.64 11.92
N ARG A 162 -2.82 -26.09 12.38
CA ARG A 162 -3.87 -26.86 13.05
C ARG A 162 -4.53 -27.91 12.16
N ARG A 163 -4.69 -27.65 10.85
CA ARG A 163 -5.20 -28.65 9.88
C ARG A 163 -4.16 -29.71 9.53
N GLY A 164 -2.88 -29.34 9.43
CA GLY A 164 -1.77 -30.28 9.21
C GLY A 164 -1.53 -31.22 10.40
N ALA A 165 -1.80 -30.78 11.63
CA ALA A 165 -1.78 -31.63 12.82
C ALA A 165 -2.92 -32.66 12.85
N ARG A 166 -4.07 -32.36 12.22
CA ARG A 166 -5.21 -33.30 12.11
C ARG A 166 -5.15 -34.21 10.88
N GLY A 167 -4.24 -33.97 9.94
CA GLY A 167 -4.07 -34.77 8.71
C GLY A 167 -3.25 -36.05 8.87
N ARG A 168 -2.79 -36.40 10.08
CA ARG A 168 -2.00 -37.63 10.35
C ARG A 168 -2.76 -38.78 11.01
N SER A 169 -4.05 -38.63 11.30
CA SER A 169 -4.91 -39.74 11.74
C SER A 169 -6.34 -39.57 11.22
N ALA A 170 -6.65 -40.19 10.09
CA ALA A 170 -7.94 -40.86 9.85
C ALA A 170 -8.00 -41.43 8.43
N HIS A 171 -8.09 -42.76 8.37
CA HIS A 171 -8.33 -43.56 7.18
C HIS A 171 -9.86 -43.62 6.91
N LEU A 172 -10.22 -43.50 5.62
CA LEU A 172 -11.46 -43.90 4.90
C LEU A 172 -12.81 -43.12 5.00
N PRO A 173 -13.63 -43.13 3.91
CA PRO A 173 -14.69 -42.16 3.56
C PRO A 173 -16.12 -42.64 3.84
N ARG A 174 -17.10 -41.72 3.74
CA ARG A 174 -18.53 -42.05 3.49
C ARG A 174 -19.21 -41.05 2.52
N PRO A 175 -20.10 -41.50 1.61
CA PRO A 175 -20.76 -40.63 0.62
C PRO A 175 -22.25 -40.31 0.94
N ARG A 176 -22.83 -39.43 0.10
CA ARG A 176 -24.27 -39.04 -0.09
C ARG A 176 -24.80 -37.94 0.85
N ARG A 177 -25.72 -37.03 0.48
CA ARG A 177 -26.45 -36.57 -0.73
C ARG A 177 -27.09 -35.22 -0.27
N GLY A 178 -27.10 -34.15 -1.06
CA GLY A 178 -28.30 -33.68 -1.77
C GLY A 178 -28.95 -32.41 -1.14
N GLY A 179 -29.14 -31.34 -1.94
CA GLY A 179 -30.01 -30.20 -1.61
C GLY A 179 -29.44 -28.80 -1.92
N ARG A 180 -29.94 -28.16 -3.00
CA ARG A 180 -29.90 -26.71 -3.32
C ARG A 180 -31.38 -26.23 -3.38
N PRO A 181 -31.69 -24.94 -3.61
CA PRO A 181 -31.27 -23.69 -2.94
C PRO A 181 -32.51 -22.83 -2.54
N GLY A 182 -32.32 -21.71 -1.83
CA GLY A 182 -33.39 -20.74 -1.54
C GLY A 182 -32.87 -19.31 -1.41
N THR A 183 -33.42 -18.42 -2.24
CA THR A 183 -33.15 -16.98 -2.42
C THR A 183 -33.99 -16.09 -1.50
N HIS A 184 -33.52 -14.86 -1.22
CA HIS A 184 -34.20 -13.53 -1.08
C HIS A 184 -33.29 -12.58 -0.24
N LEU A 185 -32.64 -11.55 -0.80
CA LEU A 185 -33.04 -10.11 -0.94
C LEU A 185 -33.37 -9.45 0.43
N HIS A 186 -32.78 -8.35 0.94
CA HIS A 186 -32.20 -7.11 0.39
C HIS A 186 -31.25 -6.41 1.42
N GLY A 187 -30.39 -5.49 0.97
CA GLY A 187 -29.83 -4.38 1.77
C GLY A 187 -28.32 -4.14 1.66
N ARG A 188 -27.88 -3.13 0.89
CA ARG A 188 -26.47 -2.65 0.82
C ARG A 188 -26.18 -1.65 1.95
N PRO A 189 -24.93 -1.64 2.45
CA PRO A 189 -24.08 -0.45 2.30
C PRO A 189 -22.77 -0.80 1.60
N VAL A 190 -22.24 0.18 0.84
CA VAL A 190 -20.96 0.08 0.13
C VAL A 190 -19.83 0.16 1.15
N SER A 191 -19.43 -1.00 1.65
CA SER A 191 -18.15 -1.23 2.32
C SER A 191 -17.26 -1.98 1.34
N GLN A 192 -15.96 -1.64 1.36
CA GLN A 192 -14.85 -2.28 0.65
C GLN A 192 -15.15 -3.74 0.25
N PRO A 193 -14.81 -4.19 -0.98
CA PRO A 193 -15.13 -5.54 -1.40
C PRO A 193 -14.33 -6.54 -0.57
N HIS A 194 -14.95 -7.01 0.51
CA HIS A 194 -14.66 -8.28 1.12
C HIS A 194 -14.92 -9.35 0.07
N ALA A 195 -13.84 -9.97 -0.41
CA ALA A 195 -13.88 -11.18 -1.20
C ALA A 195 -14.70 -12.25 -0.48
N ARG A 196 -15.98 -12.38 -0.83
CA ARG A 196 -16.81 -13.55 -0.53
C ARG A 196 -17.02 -14.35 -1.81
N GLY A 197 -16.24 -15.42 -1.91
CA GLY A 197 -16.57 -16.70 -2.53
C GLY A 197 -17.33 -16.71 -3.86
N ALA A 198 -16.58 -16.76 -4.96
CA ALA A 198 -16.95 -17.57 -6.12
C ALA A 198 -15.84 -18.62 -6.31
N GLY A 199 -16.23 -19.88 -6.42
CA GLY A 199 -15.31 -21.01 -6.60
C GLY A 199 -14.43 -20.82 -7.83
N GLY A 200 -13.14 -20.63 -7.59
CA GLY A 200 -12.08 -20.62 -8.59
C GLY A 200 -10.90 -21.37 -8.01
N ARG A 201 -10.36 -22.32 -8.78
CA ARG A 201 -9.25 -23.20 -8.40
C ARG A 201 -8.06 -22.37 -7.93
N GLY A 202 -7.37 -22.86 -6.90
CA GLY A 202 -6.42 -22.11 -6.10
C GLY A 202 -5.36 -21.34 -6.89
N CYS A 203 -5.33 -20.03 -6.69
CA CYS A 203 -4.11 -19.24 -6.81
C CYS A 203 -3.42 -19.21 -5.46
N ARG A 204 -2.40 -20.06 -5.28
CA ARG A 204 -1.42 -19.90 -4.21
C ARG A 204 -0.60 -18.63 -4.51
N PRO A 205 -0.29 -17.78 -3.52
CA PRO A 205 0.80 -16.83 -3.70
C PRO A 205 2.09 -17.63 -3.91
N ARG A 206 2.69 -17.53 -5.11
CA ARG A 206 4.03 -18.04 -5.40
C ARG A 206 5.04 -17.04 -4.83
N GLY A 207 5.94 -17.55 -4.00
CA GLY A 207 7.22 -16.88 -3.69
C GLY A 207 7.24 -16.06 -2.40
N LEU A 208 7.28 -16.75 -1.26
CA LEU A 208 8.04 -16.26 -0.10
C LEU A 208 9.27 -17.19 0.03
N PRO A 209 10.51 -16.67 0.09
CA PRO A 209 11.68 -17.51 0.34
C PRO A 209 11.55 -18.14 1.73
N ARG A 210 11.68 -19.46 1.78
CA ARG A 210 11.75 -20.23 3.03
C ARG A 210 13.10 -19.97 3.67
N GLY A 211 13.16 -19.07 4.65
CA GLY A 211 14.31 -18.99 5.56
C GLY A 211 14.37 -20.25 6.44
N PRO A 212 15.55 -20.83 6.71
CA PRO A 212 15.66 -22.02 7.53
C PRO A 212 15.31 -21.69 8.98
N ALA A 213 14.36 -22.45 9.53
CA ALA A 213 14.16 -22.57 10.96
C ALA A 213 15.30 -23.43 11.54
N LEU A 214 16.10 -22.88 12.45
CA LEU A 214 16.95 -23.67 13.32
C LEU A 214 16.74 -23.21 14.77
N GLY A 215 16.03 -24.06 15.52
CA GLY A 215 16.01 -24.05 16.97
C GLY A 215 17.35 -24.53 17.53
N GLY A 216 17.70 -24.01 18.70
CA GLY A 216 19.02 -24.18 19.29
C GLY A 216 19.34 -25.56 19.85
N ARG A 217 20.62 -25.74 20.18
CA ARG A 217 21.16 -26.45 21.34
C ARG A 217 22.62 -26.01 21.53
N GLY A 218 23.06 -26.01 22.78
CA GLY A 218 24.21 -25.25 23.31
C GLY A 218 25.59 -25.68 22.85
N VAL A 219 26.61 -24.95 23.31
CA VAL A 219 27.74 -25.44 24.12
C VAL A 219 28.56 -24.22 24.58
N LEU A 220 29.00 -24.25 25.84
CA LEU A 220 30.00 -23.34 26.42
C LEU A 220 31.34 -23.46 25.69
N ASP A 221 32.06 -22.35 25.49
CA ASP A 221 33.49 -22.31 25.81
C ASP A 221 33.96 -20.87 26.11
N ARG A 222 34.92 -20.79 27.03
CA ARG A 222 35.66 -19.63 27.53
C ARG A 222 36.87 -19.33 26.62
N SER A 223 37.61 -18.26 26.98
CA SER A 223 38.92 -17.78 26.47
C SER A 223 38.81 -17.02 25.14
N GLY A 224 39.41 -15.84 24.92
CA GLY A 224 40.58 -15.15 25.46
C GLY A 224 41.23 -14.50 24.22
N GLY A 225 41.23 -13.17 24.09
CA GLY A 225 42.45 -12.39 24.24
C GLY A 225 42.99 -11.89 22.89
N ALA A 226 43.41 -10.61 22.89
CA ALA A 226 44.06 -9.82 21.83
C ALA A 226 43.21 -9.37 20.63
#